data_AF-A0A2D6EZB7-F1
#
_entry.id   AF-A0A2D6EZB7-F1
#
_cell.length_a   1.000
_cell.length_b   1.000
_cell.length_c   1.000
_cell.angle_alpha   90.00
_cell.angle_beta   90.00
_cell.angle_gamma   90.00
#
_symmetry.space_group_name_H-M   'P 1'
#
loop_
_entity.id
_entity.type
_entity.pdbx_description
1 polymer ?
#
loop_
_entity_poly.entity_id
_entity_poly.type
_entity_poly.pdbx_seq_one_letter_code
_entity_poly.pdbx_strand_id
1 'polypeptide(L)' 'MSNANEAILKLLTERMALGLKRYGHGIRLHDDTRQWGTKEDSWEEMALEEILDGLIYTASAILRLRDKRHTIEL' A
#
# COMPACT_ATOMS: atom_id res chain seq x y z
N MET A 1 -25.35 8.78 8.73
CA MET A 1 -24.75 7.97 7.65
C MET A 1 -23.25 8.19 7.71
N SER A 2 -22.46 7.15 7.98
CA SER A 2 -21.01 7.21 7.77
C SER A 2 -20.79 7.44 6.27
N ASN A 3 -20.29 8.61 5.89
CA ASN A 3 -19.97 8.87 4.50
C ASN A 3 -18.76 7.99 4.12
N ALA A 4 -18.81 7.26 3.01
CA ALA A 4 -17.68 6.46 2.53
C ALA A 4 -16.38 7.28 2.43
N ASN A 5 -16.51 8.60 2.17
CA ASN A 5 -15.39 9.54 2.19
C ASN A 5 -14.71 9.61 3.56
N GLU A 6 -15.48 9.67 4.66
CA GLU A 6 -14.92 9.71 6.02
C GLU A 6 -14.17 8.42 6.36
N ALA A 7 -14.69 7.27 5.93
CA ALA A 7 -14.06 5.97 6.14
C ALA A 7 -12.69 5.89 5.44
N ILE A 8 -12.60 6.34 4.18
CA ILE A 8 -11.33 6.38 3.45
C ILE A 8 -10.35 7.40 4.05
N LEU A 9 -10.82 8.60 4.41
CA LEU A 9 -9.97 9.60 5.06
C LEU A 9 -9.38 9.09 6.37
N LYS A 10 -10.17 8.34 7.16
CA LYS A 10 -9.69 7.70 8.39
C LYS A 10 -8.56 6.70 8.10
N LEU A 11 -8.76 5.79 7.16
CA LEU A 11 -7.73 4.78 6.79
C LEU A 11 -6.43 5.43 6.30
N LEU A 12 -6.54 6.48 5.47
CA LEU A 12 -5.37 7.24 5.01
C LEU A 12 -4.63 7.90 6.18
N THR A 13 -5.36 8.53 7.10
CA THR A 13 -4.78 9.21 8.27
C THR A 13 -4.08 8.23 9.20
N GLU A 14 -4.69 7.07 9.46
CA GLU A 14 -4.09 6.01 10.28
C GLU A 14 -2.81 5.46 9.62
N ARG A 15 -2.80 5.32 8.29
CA ARG A 15 -1.61 4.88 7.56
C ARG A 15 -0.47 5.89 7.63
N MET A 16 -0.77 7.18 7.53
CA MET A 16 0.22 8.25 7.71
C MET A 16 0.79 8.26 9.13
N ALA A 17 -0.06 8.10 10.16
CA ALA A 17 0.39 8.02 11.55
C ALA A 17 1.32 6.81 11.80
N LEU A 18 1.02 5.66 11.19
CA LEU A 18 1.90 4.49 11.24
C LEU A 18 3.25 4.77 10.56
N GLY A 19 3.24 5.43 9.39
CA GLY A 19 4.47 5.84 8.68
C GLY A 19 5.35 6.72 9.56
N LEU A 20 4.76 7.73 10.20
CA LEU A 20 5.46 8.62 11.11
C LEU A 20 6.05 7.86 12.30
N LYS A 21 5.27 6.97 12.92
CA LYS A 21 5.73 6.16 14.06
C LYS A 21 6.84 5.18 13.69
N ARG A 22 6.77 4.56 12.52
CA ARG A 22 7.67 3.47 12.12
C ARG A 22 8.93 3.96 11.40
N TYR A 23 8.81 5.01 10.60
CA TYR A 23 9.87 5.50 9.71
C TYR A 23 10.28 6.94 10.01
N GLY A 24 9.64 7.61 10.97
CA GLY A 24 10.00 8.96 11.41
C GLY A 24 9.52 10.09 10.49
N HIS A 25 8.69 9.79 9.47
CA HIS A 25 8.21 10.80 8.53
C HIS A 25 6.77 10.55 8.03
N GLY A 26 6.11 11.65 7.61
CA GLY A 26 4.84 11.64 6.87
C GLY A 26 5.07 11.74 5.36
N ILE A 27 4.30 12.61 4.68
CA ILE A 27 4.49 12.95 3.26
C ILE A 27 5.83 13.67 3.07
N ARG A 28 6.62 13.27 2.08
CA ARG A 28 7.97 13.81 1.79
C ARG A 28 8.04 14.43 0.40
N LEU A 29 7.40 15.58 0.19
CA LEU A 29 7.27 16.20 -1.14
C LEU A 29 8.60 16.41 -1.89
N HIS A 30 9.70 16.66 -1.18
CA HIS A 30 11.00 17.04 -1.74
C HIS A 30 12.05 15.93 -1.68
N ASP A 31 11.64 14.71 -1.31
CA ASP A 31 12.53 13.57 -1.32
C ASP A 31 12.84 13.15 -2.76
N ASP A 32 14.10 12.80 -3.01
CA ASP A 32 14.56 12.19 -4.26
C ASP A 32 14.14 10.72 -4.30
N THR A 33 13.24 10.33 -5.20
CA THR A 33 12.69 8.96 -5.18
C THR A 33 13.70 7.88 -5.58
N ARG A 34 14.83 8.24 -6.21
CA ARG A 34 15.90 7.29 -6.58
C ARG A 34 16.52 6.60 -5.38
N GLN A 35 16.52 7.26 -4.22
CA GLN A 35 17.00 6.66 -2.97
C GLN A 35 16.12 5.48 -2.49
N TRP A 36 14.92 5.34 -3.07
CA TRP A 36 13.92 4.33 -2.72
C TRP A 36 13.69 3.29 -3.82
N GLY A 37 14.38 3.38 -4.96
CA GLY A 37 14.42 2.33 -5.98
C GLY A 37 13.97 2.74 -7.39
N THR A 38 13.41 3.93 -7.57
CA THR A 38 13.01 4.42 -8.90
C THR A 38 14.22 4.75 -9.77
N LYS A 39 14.05 4.72 -11.09
CA LYS A 39 15.11 5.10 -12.03
C LYS A 39 15.30 6.61 -12.09
N GLU A 40 14.20 7.34 -12.05
CA GLU A 40 14.19 8.80 -12.05
C GLU A 40 13.61 9.35 -10.74
N ASP A 41 13.87 10.62 -10.45
CA ASP A 41 13.22 11.34 -9.34
C ASP A 41 11.77 11.69 -9.73
N SER A 42 10.89 10.67 -9.70
CA SER A 42 9.48 10.74 -10.05
C SER A 42 8.61 10.03 -8.99
N TRP A 43 7.65 10.77 -8.43
CA TRP A 43 6.63 10.21 -7.55
C TRP A 43 5.61 9.36 -8.32
N GLU A 44 5.41 9.62 -9.61
CA GLU A 44 4.55 8.82 -10.48
C GLU A 44 5.13 7.43 -10.72
N GLU A 45 6.43 7.32 -10.99
CA GLU A 45 7.13 6.03 -11.09
C GLU A 45 7.01 5.25 -9.77
N MET A 46 7.30 5.90 -8.65
CA MET A 46 7.16 5.31 -7.31
C MET A 46 5.74 4.79 -7.05
N ALA A 47 4.73 5.61 -7.39
CA ALA A 47 3.33 5.23 -7.20
C ALA A 47 2.95 4.01 -8.07
N LEU A 48 3.45 3.92 -9.31
CA LEU A 48 3.23 2.78 -10.18
C LEU A 48 3.84 1.50 -9.58
N GLU A 49 5.10 1.55 -9.14
CA GLU A 49 5.79 0.41 -8.53
C GLU A 49 5.05 -0.09 -7.27
N GLU A 50 4.68 0.81 -6.36
CA GLU A 50 3.95 0.46 -5.13
C GLU A 50 2.54 -0.11 -5.40
N ILE A 51 1.85 0.37 -6.44
CA ILE A 51 0.58 -0.21 -6.88
C ILE A 51 0.78 -1.64 -7.40
N LEU A 52 1.81 -1.88 -8.21
CA LEU A 52 2.13 -3.21 -8.73
C LEU A 52 2.46 -4.19 -7.59
N ASP A 53 3.22 -3.74 -6.60
CA ASP A 53 3.50 -4.52 -5.39
C ASP A 53 2.21 -4.85 -4.62
N GLY A 54 1.32 -3.88 -4.44
CA GLY A 54 0.01 -4.08 -3.85
C GLY A 54 -0.85 -5.12 -4.61
N LEU A 55 -0.78 -5.12 -5.94
CA LEU A 55 -1.46 -6.11 -6.78
C LEU A 55 -0.87 -7.52 -6.60
N ILE A 56 0.46 -7.64 -6.50
CA ILE A 56 1.14 -8.92 -6.22
C ILE A 56 0.71 -9.48 -4.85
N TYR A 57 0.64 -8.63 -3.82
CA TYR A 57 0.17 -9.04 -2.50
C TYR A 57 -1.30 -9.49 -2.53
N THR A 58 -2.13 -8.77 -3.28
CA THR A 58 -3.54 -9.09 -3.46
C THR A 58 -3.72 -10.43 -4.17
N ALA A 59 -3.00 -10.66 -5.28
CA ALA A 59 -3.02 -11.93 -6.00
C ALA A 59 -2.59 -13.09 -5.08
N SER A 60 -1.53 -12.89 -4.30
CA SER A 60 -1.05 -13.86 -3.32
C SER A 60 -2.10 -14.19 -2.25
N ALA A 61 -2.83 -13.18 -1.75
CA ALA A 61 -3.91 -13.38 -0.79
C ALA A 61 -5.08 -14.18 -1.40
N ILE A 62 -5.46 -13.88 -2.64
CA ILE A 62 -6.52 -14.61 -3.37
C ILE A 62 -6.14 -16.08 -3.54
N LEU A 63 -4.90 -16.37 -3.96
CA LEU A 63 -4.41 -17.74 -4.13
C LEU A 63 -4.43 -18.51 -2.80
N ARG A 64 -3.95 -17.90 -1.71
CA ARG A 64 -4.04 -18.51 -0.37
C ARG A 64 -5.46 -18.81 0.08
N LEU A 65 -6.42 -17.93 -0.23
CA LEU A 65 -7.83 -18.16 0.08
C LEU A 65 -8.41 -19.32 -0.74
N ARG A 66 -8.02 -19.44 -2.00
CA ARG A 66 -8.41 -20.56 -2.86
C ARG A 66 -7.85 -21.89 -2.34
N ASP A 67 -6.56 -21.94 -2.02
CA ASP A 67 -5.92 -23.17 -1.52
C ASP A 67 -6.54 -23.64 -0.19
N LYS A 68 -6.82 -22.71 0.72
CA LYS A 68 -7.53 -23.02 1.97
C LYS A 68 -8.92 -23.63 1.73
N ARG A 69 -9.68 -23.10 0.77
CA ARG A 69 -10.99 -23.68 0.40
C ARG A 69 -10.84 -25.10 -0.14
N HIS A 70 -9.86 -25.34 -1.01
CA HIS A 70 -9.58 -26.69 -1.51
C HIS A 70 -9.13 -27.67 -0.41
N THR A 71 -8.50 -27.20 0.66
CA THR A 71 -8.09 -28.05 1.79
C THR A 71 -9.25 -28.35 2.75
N ILE A 72 -10.27 -27.48 2.82
CA ILE A 72 -11.46 -27.68 3.67
C ILE A 72 -12.52 -28.55 2.97
N GLU A 73 -12.51 -28.60 1.65
CA GLU A 73 -13.43 -29.39 0.82
C GLU A 73 -12.95 -30.83 0.54
N LEU A 74 -11.80 -31.26 1.07
CA LEU A 74 -11.25 -32.63 1.02
C LEU A 74 -11.39 -33.30 2.39
#